data_AF-A0A6S7K9U1-F1
#
_entry.id   AF-A0A6S7K9U1-F1
#
_cell.length_a   1.000
_cell.length_b   1.000
_cell.length_c   1.000
_cell.angle_alpha   90.00
_cell.angle_beta   90.00
_cell.angle_gamma   90.00
#
_symmetry.space_group_name_H-M   'P 1'
#
loop_
_entity.id
_entity.type
_entity.pdbx_description
1 polymer ?
#
loop_
_entity_poly.entity_id
_entity_poly.type
_entity_poly.pdbx_seq_one_letter_code
_entity_poly.pdbx_strand_id
1 'polypeptide(L)'
;EKDVEQKKQDEKTEQEIPPLYFMNLKLVVPGCNETVTVQISSHETIQDIRQVVLDRQESCFRTCVSLHFDGKRLDDFAELHTIEGLKDDSVVKIVEESYSVREARIHVRRLRDLLSTSFENNAHNAADNLSLSFSVAVSGVEVEEEVIKTKRDTNNTVPTEECTPPDHVFPSEEQPLSIGALFPKSVAPKVPICVKEISLSSWNPPPGHRKLAGDLLYIDVITLEDDHVNVTSCPSGFFINR
;
A
#
# COMPACT_ATOMS: atom_id res chain seq x y z
N GLU A 1 43.97 -9.00 -46.15
CA GLU A 1 43.02 -7.89 -46.35
C GLU A 1 41.62 -8.14 -45.78
N LYS A 2 41.11 -9.37 -45.68
CA LYS A 2 39.75 -9.61 -45.14
C LYS A 2 39.61 -9.58 -43.60
N ASP A 3 40.70 -9.74 -42.86
CA ASP A 3 40.66 -9.73 -41.38
C ASP A 3 40.82 -8.33 -40.74
N VAL A 4 41.08 -7.29 -41.53
CA VAL A 4 41.22 -5.91 -41.03
C VAL A 4 39.90 -5.13 -41.13
N GLU A 5 38.97 -5.54 -42.01
CA GLU A 5 37.62 -4.94 -42.08
C GLU A 5 36.70 -5.46 -40.98
N GLN A 6 36.87 -6.70 -40.52
CA GLN A 6 36.04 -7.26 -39.45
C GLN A 6 36.40 -6.72 -38.06
N LYS A 7 37.62 -6.20 -37.86
CA LYS A 7 38.02 -5.54 -36.60
C LYS A 7 37.63 -4.07 -36.48
N LYS A 8 36.99 -3.48 -37.51
CA LYS A 8 36.52 -2.08 -37.48
C LYS A 8 35.02 -1.92 -37.23
N GLN A 9 34.26 -3.02 -37.13
CA GLN A 9 32.81 -2.98 -36.90
C GLN A 9 32.39 -3.27 -35.45
N ASP A 10 33.29 -3.76 -34.59
CA ASP A 10 32.97 -4.08 -33.19
C ASP A 10 33.23 -2.93 -32.19
N GLU A 11 33.56 -1.73 -32.66
CA GLU A 11 33.95 -0.58 -31.80
C GLU A 11 32.94 0.57 -31.77
N LYS A 12 31.68 0.34 -32.17
CA LYS A 12 30.62 1.38 -32.08
C LYS A 12 29.28 0.83 -31.63
N THR A 13 29.16 0.53 -30.34
CA THR A 13 27.95 0.87 -29.56
C THR A 13 28.30 0.91 -28.07
N GLU A 14 29.21 1.79 -27.65
CA GLU A 14 29.09 2.32 -26.28
C GLU A 14 27.79 3.10 -26.27
N GLN A 15 26.72 2.49 -25.76
CA GLN A 15 25.49 3.19 -25.47
C GLN A 15 25.84 4.24 -24.40
N GLU A 16 26.02 5.50 -24.82
CA GLU A 16 26.08 6.62 -23.91
C GLU A 16 24.82 6.58 -23.05
N ILE A 17 24.98 6.20 -21.78
CA ILE A 17 23.88 6.17 -20.82
C ILE A 17 23.37 7.62 -20.72
N PRO A 18 22.11 7.91 -21.09
CA PRO A 18 21.60 9.27 -21.03
C PRO A 18 21.72 9.81 -19.60
N PRO A 19 22.04 11.10 -19.43
CA PRO A 19 22.27 11.69 -18.12
C PRO A 19 21.05 11.48 -17.23
N LEU A 20 21.29 10.98 -16.02
CA LEU A 20 20.24 10.81 -15.02
C LEU A 20 19.81 12.19 -14.54
N TYR A 21 18.53 12.51 -14.72
CA TYR A 21 17.91 13.70 -14.15
C TYR A 21 16.60 13.34 -13.48
N PHE A 22 16.20 14.14 -12.51
CA PHE A 22 14.92 14.01 -11.83
C PHE A 22 13.96 15.06 -12.36
N MET A 23 12.69 14.68 -12.48
CA MET A 23 11.61 15.57 -12.86
C MET A 23 10.40 15.37 -11.95
N ASN A 24 9.66 16.44 -11.72
CA ASN A 24 8.41 16.42 -10.99
C ASN A 24 7.26 16.26 -11.98
N LEU A 25 6.44 15.23 -11.79
CA LEU A 25 5.23 15.02 -12.58
C LEU A 25 3.99 15.29 -11.74
N LYS A 26 2.98 15.91 -12.36
CA LYS A 26 1.66 16.15 -11.78
C LYS A 26 0.69 15.09 -12.28
N LEU A 27 0.34 14.15 -11.42
CA LEU A 27 -0.62 13.09 -11.69
C LEU A 27 -2.04 13.58 -11.38
N VAL A 28 -2.93 13.47 -12.36
CA VAL A 28 -4.36 13.77 -12.21
C VAL A 28 -5.10 12.43 -12.10
N VAL A 29 -5.57 12.12 -10.90
CA VAL A 29 -6.34 10.90 -10.60
C VAL A 29 -7.83 11.16 -10.83
N PRO A 30 -8.57 10.26 -11.52
CA PRO A 30 -10.02 10.36 -11.62
C PRO A 30 -10.71 10.43 -10.25
N GLY A 31 -11.52 11.46 -10.05
CA GLY A 31 -12.30 11.66 -8.82
C GLY A 31 -11.54 12.31 -7.66
N CYS A 32 -10.25 12.62 -7.83
CA CYS A 32 -9.54 13.50 -6.90
C CYS A 32 -9.45 14.91 -7.49
N ASN A 33 -9.76 15.93 -6.69
CA ASN A 33 -9.67 17.33 -7.11
C ASN A 33 -8.23 17.87 -7.01
N GLU A 34 -7.37 17.19 -6.26
CA GLU A 34 -5.99 17.60 -6.03
C GLU A 34 -5.03 16.85 -6.96
N THR A 35 -4.09 17.59 -7.54
CA THR A 35 -3.05 17.00 -8.38
C THR A 35 -1.92 16.50 -7.52
N VAL A 36 -1.53 15.27 -7.75
CA VAL A 36 -0.48 14.59 -7.02
C VAL A 36 0.87 14.90 -7.66
N THR A 37 1.79 15.55 -6.96
CA THR A 37 3.18 15.72 -7.42
C THR A 37 4.05 14.55 -7.00
N VAL A 38 4.78 13.96 -7.95
CA VAL A 38 5.75 12.88 -7.70
C VAL A 38 7.07 13.24 -8.36
N GLN A 39 8.17 13.08 -7.64
CA GLN A 39 9.52 13.20 -8.18
C GLN A 39 9.98 11.84 -8.72
N ILE A 40 10.40 11.80 -9.98
CA ILE A 40 10.66 10.57 -10.73
C ILE A 40 11.98 10.71 -11.49
N SER A 41 12.74 9.62 -11.59
CA SER A 41 13.99 9.56 -12.38
C SER A 41 13.70 9.42 -13.89
N SER A 42 14.56 9.99 -14.74
CA SER A 42 14.46 9.88 -16.19
C SER A 42 14.51 8.44 -16.72
N HIS A 43 15.10 7.51 -15.96
CA HIS A 43 15.25 6.09 -16.29
C HIS A 43 14.10 5.22 -15.78
N GLU A 44 13.17 5.78 -15.01
CA GLU A 44 11.97 5.03 -14.59
C GLU A 44 11.01 4.83 -15.77
N THR A 45 10.28 3.72 -15.70
CA THR A 45 9.28 3.35 -16.71
C THR A 45 7.90 3.86 -16.32
N ILE A 46 6.98 3.91 -17.28
CA ILE A 46 5.57 4.24 -17.01
C ILE A 46 4.92 3.24 -16.05
N GLN A 47 5.34 1.98 -16.08
CA GLN A 47 4.91 0.97 -15.12
C GLN A 47 5.30 1.33 -13.68
N ASP A 48 6.46 1.96 -13.45
CA ASP A 48 6.88 2.42 -12.12
C ASP A 48 5.99 3.57 -11.63
N ILE A 49 5.62 4.50 -12.52
CA ILE A 49 4.66 5.56 -12.18
C ILE A 49 3.29 4.96 -11.84
N ARG A 50 2.84 3.97 -12.62
CA ARG A 50 1.62 3.24 -12.33
C ARG A 50 1.69 2.59 -10.94
N GLN A 51 2.83 2.03 -10.56
CA GLN A 51 3.04 1.47 -9.23
C GLN A 51 2.91 2.54 -8.13
N VAL A 52 3.47 3.74 -8.33
CA VAL A 52 3.29 4.87 -7.39
C VAL A 52 1.82 5.23 -7.21
N VAL A 53 1.02 5.19 -8.28
CA VAL A 53 -0.44 5.40 -8.19
C VAL A 53 -1.12 4.29 -7.38
N LEU A 54 -0.68 3.04 -7.50
CA LEU A 54 -1.25 1.89 -6.78
C LEU A 54 -0.87 1.83 -5.29
N ASP A 55 0.19 2.53 -4.89
CA ASP A 55 0.65 2.57 -3.50
C ASP A 55 0.08 3.75 -2.71
N ARG A 56 -0.50 4.74 -3.40
CA ARG A 56 -1.21 5.86 -2.76
C ARG A 56 -2.58 5.44 -2.25
N GLN A 57 -2.88 5.80 -1.01
CA GLN A 57 -4.15 5.47 -0.34
C GLN A 57 -5.39 6.01 -1.09
N GLU A 58 -5.26 7.14 -1.76
CA GLU A 58 -6.34 7.78 -2.52
C GLU A 58 -6.67 7.10 -3.86
N SER A 59 -5.76 6.26 -4.37
CA SER A 59 -5.87 5.66 -5.71
C SER A 59 -5.58 4.16 -5.76
N CYS A 60 -5.20 3.53 -4.65
CA CYS A 60 -4.83 2.12 -4.58
C CYS A 60 -5.96 1.15 -4.96
N PHE A 61 -7.22 1.60 -4.87
CA PHE A 61 -8.39 0.84 -5.30
C PHE A 61 -8.62 0.86 -6.82
N ARG A 62 -7.93 1.74 -7.58
CA ARG A 62 -8.00 1.81 -9.04
C ARG A 62 -6.87 0.99 -9.67
N THR A 63 -7.08 -0.30 -9.87
CA THR A 63 -6.03 -1.21 -10.36
C THR A 63 -5.86 -1.23 -11.89
N CYS A 64 -6.94 -0.93 -12.61
CA CYS A 64 -7.01 -0.95 -14.08
C CYS A 64 -6.99 0.45 -14.62
N VAL A 65 -5.78 0.97 -14.80
CA VAL A 65 -5.55 2.34 -15.23
C VAL A 65 -4.45 2.37 -16.27
N SER A 66 -4.55 3.35 -17.16
CA SER A 66 -3.49 3.74 -18.08
C SER A 66 -3.14 5.21 -17.87
N LEU A 67 -1.89 5.54 -18.18
CA LEU A 67 -1.37 6.89 -18.06
C LEU A 67 -1.44 7.56 -19.43
N HIS A 68 -2.01 8.76 -19.46
CA HIS A 68 -2.18 9.55 -20.67
C HIS A 68 -1.44 10.88 -20.54
N PHE A 69 -0.66 11.22 -21.55
CA PHE A 69 0.01 12.50 -21.69
C PHE A 69 -0.40 13.15 -23.00
N ASP A 70 -0.80 14.43 -22.97
CA ASP A 70 -1.34 15.16 -24.14
C ASP A 70 -2.41 14.40 -24.93
N GLY A 71 -3.24 13.64 -24.23
CA GLY A 71 -4.32 12.84 -24.82
C GLY A 71 -3.89 11.51 -25.46
N LYS A 72 -2.59 11.21 -25.50
CA LYS A 72 -2.06 9.92 -25.96
C LYS A 72 -1.84 8.98 -24.78
N ARG A 73 -2.20 7.71 -24.96
CA ARG A 73 -1.85 6.64 -24.02
C ARG A 73 -0.34 6.43 -24.06
N LEU A 74 0.30 6.44 -22.90
CA LEU A 74 1.70 6.10 -22.72
C LEU A 74 1.89 4.58 -22.72
N ASP A 75 3.03 4.11 -23.22
CA ASP A 75 3.40 2.70 -23.18
C ASP A 75 3.96 2.34 -21.81
N ASP A 76 3.49 1.23 -21.23
CA ASP A 76 3.84 0.80 -19.87
C ASP A 76 5.35 0.53 -19.73
N PHE A 77 6.02 0.12 -20.82
CA PHE A 77 7.45 -0.22 -20.84
C PHE A 77 8.36 0.93 -21.30
N ALA A 78 7.79 2.07 -21.72
CA ALA A 78 8.60 3.19 -22.16
C ALA A 78 9.28 3.87 -20.97
N GLU A 79 10.55 4.20 -21.14
CA GLU A 79 11.31 5.05 -20.22
C GLU A 79 10.94 6.51 -20.42
N LEU A 80 10.96 7.29 -19.34
CA LEU A 80 10.46 8.67 -19.35
C LEU A 80 11.22 9.60 -20.29
N HIS A 81 12.53 9.41 -20.44
CA HIS A 81 13.34 10.22 -21.36
C HIS A 81 13.01 10.00 -22.83
N THR A 82 12.40 8.85 -23.19
CA THR A 82 12.03 8.52 -24.57
C THR A 82 10.69 9.18 -24.98
N ILE A 83 9.93 9.68 -24.01
CA ILE A 83 8.61 10.26 -24.26
C ILE A 83 8.74 11.69 -24.77
N GLU A 84 8.32 11.90 -26.01
CA GLU A 84 8.36 13.21 -26.65
C GLU A 84 7.54 14.24 -25.89
N GLY A 85 8.16 15.38 -25.57
CA GLY A 85 7.47 16.53 -24.96
C GLY A 85 7.31 16.45 -23.44
N LEU A 86 7.68 15.34 -22.80
CA LEU A 86 7.67 15.24 -21.34
C LEU A 86 8.77 16.12 -20.75
N LYS A 87 8.38 17.05 -19.88
CA LYS A 87 9.25 18.00 -19.18
C LYS A 87 8.96 18.01 -17.69
N ASP A 88 9.83 18.67 -16.93
CA ASP A 88 9.54 18.99 -15.53
C ASP A 88 8.19 19.71 -15.41
N ASP A 89 7.42 19.38 -14.36
CA ASP A 89 6.05 19.82 -14.10
C ASP A 89 4.97 19.38 -15.11
N SER A 90 5.25 18.38 -15.96
CA SER A 90 4.27 17.84 -16.90
C SER A 90 3.07 17.20 -16.21
N VAL A 91 1.89 17.36 -16.83
CA VAL A 91 0.62 16.83 -16.30
C VAL A 91 0.29 15.50 -16.97
N VAL A 92 0.28 14.42 -16.19
CA VAL A 92 -0.10 13.09 -16.65
C VAL A 92 -1.49 12.76 -16.09
N LYS A 93 -2.41 12.40 -16.98
CA LYS A 93 -3.78 12.03 -16.61
C LYS A 93 -3.88 10.52 -16.47
N ILE A 94 -4.45 10.07 -15.36
CA ILE A 94 -4.74 8.66 -15.15
C ILE A 94 -6.16 8.41 -15.69
N VAL A 95 -6.32 7.39 -16.52
CA VAL A 95 -7.60 7.03 -17.15
C VAL A 95 -7.93 5.59 -16.80
N GLU A 96 -9.18 5.33 -16.41
CA GLU A 96 -9.63 3.97 -16.10
C GLU A 96 -9.80 3.15 -17.37
N GLU A 97 -9.29 1.92 -17.36
CA GLU A 97 -9.44 0.98 -18.47
C GLU A 97 -10.47 -0.10 -18.15
N SER A 98 -11.04 -0.69 -19.20
CA SER A 98 -11.94 -1.82 -19.08
C SER A 98 -11.22 -3.07 -18.58
N TYR A 99 -11.80 -3.76 -17.60
CA TYR A 99 -11.23 -4.98 -17.03
C TYR A 99 -11.21 -6.14 -18.04
N SER A 100 -10.06 -6.80 -18.13
CA SER A 100 -9.94 -8.16 -18.65
C SER A 100 -10.04 -9.21 -17.54
N VAL A 101 -10.19 -10.49 -17.90
CA VAL A 101 -10.17 -11.60 -16.93
C VAL A 101 -8.88 -11.62 -16.10
N ARG A 102 -7.74 -11.30 -16.73
CA ARG A 102 -6.43 -11.25 -16.05
C ARG A 102 -6.41 -10.12 -15.03
N GLU A 103 -6.83 -8.94 -15.44
CA GLU A 103 -6.87 -7.73 -14.62
C GLU A 103 -7.84 -7.84 -13.45
N ALA A 104 -9.03 -8.40 -13.67
CA ALA A 104 -9.98 -8.63 -12.60
C ALA A 104 -9.41 -9.59 -11.53
N ARG A 105 -8.65 -10.62 -11.94
CA ARG A 105 -7.94 -11.50 -10.98
C ARG A 105 -6.85 -10.75 -10.21
N ILE A 106 -6.12 -9.86 -10.87
CA ILE A 106 -5.09 -9.03 -10.23
C ILE A 106 -5.77 -8.08 -9.22
N HIS A 107 -6.91 -7.49 -9.56
CA HIS A 107 -7.68 -6.63 -8.68
C HIS A 107 -8.11 -7.35 -7.40
N VAL A 108 -8.74 -8.52 -7.54
CA VAL A 108 -9.18 -9.33 -6.38
C VAL A 108 -7.98 -9.74 -5.52
N ARG A 109 -6.87 -10.14 -6.14
CA ARG A 109 -5.63 -10.45 -5.41
C ARG A 109 -5.14 -9.24 -4.62
N ARG A 110 -5.02 -8.08 -5.26
CA ARG A 110 -4.56 -6.85 -4.61
C ARG A 110 -5.48 -6.44 -3.46
N LEU A 111 -6.79 -6.52 -3.64
CA LEU A 111 -7.76 -6.26 -2.58
C LEU A 111 -7.53 -7.18 -1.38
N ARG A 112 -7.36 -8.49 -1.61
CA ARG A 112 -7.07 -9.45 -0.56
C ARG A 112 -5.74 -9.15 0.14
N ASP A 113 -4.71 -8.79 -0.61
CA ASP A 113 -3.40 -8.45 -0.06
C ASP A 113 -3.47 -7.18 0.80
N LEU A 114 -4.23 -6.15 0.37
CA LEU A 114 -4.49 -4.95 1.15
C LEU A 114 -5.24 -5.26 2.46
N LEU A 115 -6.26 -6.13 2.42
CA LEU A 115 -7.02 -6.55 3.61
C LEU A 115 -6.20 -7.43 4.56
N SER A 116 -5.25 -8.19 4.02
CA SER A 116 -4.39 -9.11 4.78
C SER A 116 -3.10 -8.45 5.26
N THR A 117 -2.83 -7.20 4.89
CA THR A 117 -1.61 -6.50 5.28
C THR A 117 -1.63 -6.25 6.78
N SER A 118 -0.83 -7.01 7.51
CA SER A 118 -0.51 -6.71 8.90
C SER A 118 0.37 -5.47 8.94
N PHE A 119 -0.09 -4.40 9.58
CA PHE A 119 0.77 -3.26 9.87
C PHE A 119 1.83 -3.73 10.87
N GLU A 120 3.06 -3.92 10.41
CA GLU A 120 4.18 -4.00 11.34
C GLU A 120 4.29 -2.66 12.07
N ASN A 121 4.36 -2.73 13.39
CA ASN A 121 4.56 -1.57 14.24
C ASN A 121 5.91 -0.94 13.89
N ASN A 122 5.88 0.16 13.13
CA ASN A 122 7.02 1.03 12.93
C ASN A 122 6.73 2.36 13.61
N ALA A 123 7.75 2.96 14.25
CA ALA A 123 7.65 4.27 14.89
C ALA A 123 7.07 5.37 13.96
N HIS A 124 7.19 5.18 12.64
CA HIS A 124 6.61 6.05 11.61
C HIS A 124 5.08 5.96 11.48
N ASN A 125 4.47 4.79 11.74
CA ASN A 125 3.03 4.52 11.56
C ASN A 125 2.18 4.88 12.79
N ALA A 126 2.66 5.83 13.59
CA ALA A 126 2.12 6.27 14.88
C ALA A 126 0.73 6.95 14.82
N ALA A 127 -0.26 6.35 14.17
CA ALA A 127 -1.65 6.74 14.26
C ALA A 127 -2.27 6.20 15.57
N ASP A 128 -3.21 6.95 16.16
CA ASP A 128 -4.03 6.56 17.32
C ASP A 128 -3.28 6.22 18.61
N ASN A 129 -2.28 7.03 19.02
CA ASN A 129 -1.46 6.83 20.23
C ASN A 129 -0.71 5.47 20.28
N LEU A 130 -0.71 4.71 19.19
CA LEU A 130 0.09 3.49 18.98
C LEU A 130 1.50 3.78 18.48
N SER A 131 1.88 5.07 18.47
CA SER A 131 3.29 5.44 18.46
C SER A 131 4.01 4.60 19.51
N LEU A 132 5.25 4.20 19.22
CA LEU A 132 6.25 3.91 20.25
C LEU A 132 6.59 5.21 21.04
N SER A 133 5.57 5.98 21.42
CA SER A 133 5.69 7.01 22.43
C SER A 133 6.05 6.24 23.70
N PHE A 134 7.34 6.32 24.00
CA PHE A 134 7.97 5.81 25.21
C PHE A 134 7.09 6.07 26.45
N SER A 135 6.36 7.18 26.49
CA SER A 135 5.45 7.53 27.58
C SER A 135 4.31 6.55 27.85
N VAL A 136 3.62 6.00 26.84
CA VAL A 136 2.50 5.04 27.10
C VAL A 136 3.06 3.71 27.59
N ALA A 137 4.16 3.26 26.99
CA ALA A 137 4.86 2.04 27.38
C ALA A 137 5.45 2.10 28.80
N VAL A 138 5.99 3.26 29.19
CA VAL A 138 6.66 3.48 30.48
C VAL A 138 5.67 3.82 31.59
N SER A 139 4.61 4.57 31.28
CA SER A 139 3.58 4.86 32.28
C SER A 139 2.72 3.63 32.58
N GLY A 140 2.60 2.68 31.64
CA GLY A 140 1.68 1.54 31.79
C GLY A 140 0.21 1.96 31.89
N VAL A 141 -0.08 3.24 31.65
CA VAL A 141 -1.38 3.87 31.76
C VAL A 141 -1.94 4.01 30.36
N GLU A 142 -2.94 3.18 30.03
CA GLU A 142 -3.91 3.57 29.00
C GLU A 142 -4.63 4.82 29.54
N VAL A 143 -4.32 5.98 28.96
CA VAL A 143 -4.83 7.29 29.42
C VAL A 143 -6.36 7.31 29.47
N GLU A 144 -7.05 6.46 28.70
CA GLU A 144 -8.50 6.32 28.76
C GLU A 144 -9.01 5.49 29.94
N GLU A 145 -8.30 4.45 30.38
CA GLU A 145 -8.80 3.53 31.41
C GLU A 145 -8.54 4.06 32.84
N GLU A 146 -7.45 4.79 33.05
CA GLU A 146 -7.10 5.33 34.37
C GLU A 146 -7.81 6.63 34.73
N VAL A 147 -8.14 7.50 33.75
CA VAL A 147 -8.88 8.75 34.00
C VAL A 147 -10.30 8.47 34.53
N ILE A 148 -10.83 7.28 34.26
CA ILE A 148 -12.14 6.82 34.77
C ILE A 148 -12.02 6.26 36.20
N LYS A 149 -10.88 5.65 36.57
CA LYS A 149 -10.64 5.08 37.91
C LYS A 149 -10.19 6.14 38.92
N THR A 150 -9.34 7.10 38.52
CA THR A 150 -8.79 8.14 39.43
C THR A 150 -9.78 9.24 39.82
N LYS A 151 -10.96 9.34 39.19
CA LYS A 151 -12.01 10.28 39.63
C LYS A 151 -12.73 9.88 40.91
N ARG A 152 -12.40 8.73 41.54
CA ARG A 152 -13.04 8.29 42.79
C ARG A 152 -12.26 8.56 44.07
N ASP A 153 -10.96 8.85 43.99
CA ASP A 153 -10.14 9.11 45.18
C ASP A 153 -9.57 10.52 45.15
N THR A 154 -10.37 11.48 45.60
CA THR A 154 -9.89 12.80 45.99
C THR A 154 -9.09 12.67 47.29
N ASN A 155 -7.79 12.39 47.18
CA ASN A 155 -6.77 12.77 48.16
C ASN A 155 -5.41 12.87 47.45
N ASN A 156 -5.14 14.08 46.97
CA ASN A 156 -3.89 14.50 46.34
C ASN A 156 -2.73 14.43 47.34
N THR A 157 -1.93 13.36 47.32
CA THR A 157 -0.47 13.34 47.53
C THR A 157 0.01 11.90 47.37
N VAL A 158 0.67 11.58 46.25
CA VAL A 158 1.37 10.30 46.08
C VAL A 158 2.62 10.33 46.99
N PRO A 159 2.80 9.37 47.92
CA PRO A 159 3.99 9.32 48.77
C PRO A 159 5.26 9.21 47.92
N THR A 160 6.29 10.01 48.21
CA THR A 160 7.59 9.98 47.49
C THR A 160 8.33 8.65 47.62
N GLU A 161 7.85 7.74 48.48
CA GLU A 161 8.36 6.39 48.68
C GLU A 161 7.97 5.41 47.55
N GLU A 162 7.00 5.75 46.70
CA GLU A 162 6.60 4.94 45.52
C GLU A 162 7.34 5.34 44.22
N CYS A 163 8.40 6.16 44.33
CA CYS A 163 9.24 6.57 43.19
C CYS A 163 10.48 5.69 43.00
N THR A 164 10.62 4.57 43.72
CA THR A 164 11.72 3.63 43.51
C THR A 164 11.46 2.79 42.25
N PRO A 165 12.43 2.67 41.33
CA PRO A 165 12.27 1.80 40.18
C PRO A 165 12.04 0.35 40.64
N PRO A 166 11.28 -0.46 39.90
CA PRO A 166 11.00 -1.84 40.28
C PRO A 166 12.26 -2.66 40.59
N ASP A 167 12.16 -3.63 41.50
CA ASP A 167 13.30 -4.43 41.99
C ASP A 167 14.13 -5.09 40.87
N HIS A 168 13.51 -5.44 39.74
CA HIS A 168 14.16 -6.05 38.57
C HIS A 168 15.09 -5.11 37.79
N VAL A 169 15.09 -3.80 38.10
CA VAL A 169 16.04 -2.82 37.53
C VAL A 169 17.37 -2.85 38.28
N PHE A 170 17.37 -3.29 39.54
CA PHE A 170 18.58 -3.38 40.35
C PHE A 170 19.32 -4.69 40.09
N PRO A 171 20.67 -4.66 39.99
CA PRO A 171 21.46 -5.88 39.86
C PRO A 171 21.34 -6.71 41.14
N SER A 172 20.75 -7.91 41.03
CA SER A 172 20.69 -8.92 42.10
C SER A 172 21.52 -10.13 41.70
N GLU A 173 22.21 -10.77 42.65
CA GLU A 173 22.99 -11.99 42.39
C GLU A 173 22.10 -13.20 42.04
N GLU A 174 20.82 -13.15 42.42
CA GLU A 174 19.86 -14.25 42.23
C GLU A 174 19.04 -14.13 40.94
N GLN A 175 19.06 -12.97 40.26
CA GLN A 175 18.20 -12.73 39.10
C GLN A 175 18.92 -11.95 37.99
N PRO A 176 18.95 -12.46 36.75
CA PRO A 176 19.55 -11.74 35.64
C PRO A 176 18.77 -10.46 35.32
N LEU A 177 19.49 -9.37 35.11
CA LEU A 177 18.93 -8.08 34.66
C LEU A 177 18.05 -8.31 33.42
N SER A 178 16.74 -8.10 33.57
CA SER A 178 15.80 -8.29 32.46
C SER A 178 15.47 -6.94 31.83
N ILE A 179 16.03 -6.68 30.65
CA ILE A 179 15.63 -5.53 29.81
C ILE A 179 14.20 -5.71 29.27
N GLY A 180 13.61 -6.91 29.40
CA GLY A 180 12.23 -7.22 29.02
C GLY A 180 11.18 -6.24 29.55
N ALA A 181 11.37 -5.66 30.74
CA ALA A 181 10.46 -4.66 31.31
C ALA A 181 10.59 -3.27 30.66
N LEU A 182 11.72 -2.98 30.00
CA LEU A 182 11.92 -1.76 29.20
C LEU A 182 11.34 -1.90 27.79
N PHE A 183 10.98 -3.12 27.36
CA PHE A 183 10.23 -3.30 26.14
C PHE A 183 8.76 -2.98 26.38
N PRO A 184 8.17 -2.05 25.61
CA PRO A 184 6.72 -1.90 25.58
C PRO A 184 6.09 -3.27 25.37
N LYS A 185 5.06 -3.60 26.14
CA LYS A 185 4.16 -4.69 25.73
C LYS A 185 3.55 -4.24 24.41
N SER A 186 4.08 -4.77 23.31
CA SER A 186 3.59 -4.45 21.96
C SER A 186 2.11 -4.84 21.91
N VAL A 187 1.22 -3.86 22.05
CA VAL A 187 -0.17 -4.03 21.68
C VAL A 187 -0.15 -4.03 20.17
N ALA A 188 -0.25 -5.21 19.57
CA ALA A 188 -0.43 -5.30 18.14
C ALA A 188 -1.68 -4.49 17.77
N PRO A 189 -1.59 -3.53 16.84
CA PRO A 189 -2.74 -2.76 16.41
C PRO A 189 -3.77 -3.74 15.85
N LYS A 190 -4.95 -3.74 16.46
CA LYS A 190 -6.09 -4.52 15.95
C LYS A 190 -6.64 -3.77 14.75
N VAL A 191 -6.14 -4.10 13.56
CA VAL A 191 -6.76 -3.62 12.32
C VAL A 191 -8.20 -4.10 12.31
N PRO A 192 -9.18 -3.22 12.03
CA PRO A 192 -10.56 -3.66 11.91
C PRO A 192 -10.67 -4.65 10.75
N ILE A 193 -11.02 -5.90 11.07
CA ILE A 193 -11.35 -6.91 10.08
C ILE A 193 -12.73 -6.54 9.54
N CYS A 194 -12.89 -6.44 8.22
CA CYS A 194 -14.18 -6.09 7.60
C CYS A 194 -14.80 -7.24 6.81
N VAL A 195 -14.02 -8.26 6.44
CA VAL A 195 -14.46 -9.40 5.62
C VAL A 195 -13.80 -10.66 6.16
N LYS A 196 -14.55 -11.78 6.24
CA LYS A 196 -13.99 -13.09 6.64
C LYS A 196 -13.22 -13.73 5.49
N GLU A 197 -13.83 -13.77 4.31
CA GLU A 197 -13.25 -14.43 3.15
C GLU A 197 -13.63 -13.73 1.84
N ILE A 198 -12.67 -13.64 0.92
CA ILE A 198 -12.89 -13.30 -0.49
C ILE A 198 -12.25 -14.41 -1.32
N SER A 199 -13.06 -15.21 -2.00
CA SER A 199 -12.60 -16.32 -2.82
C SER A 199 -13.27 -16.35 -4.19
N LEU A 200 -12.63 -17.06 -5.14
CA LEU A 200 -13.22 -17.25 -6.46
C LEU A 200 -14.28 -18.34 -6.38
N SER A 201 -15.46 -18.07 -6.92
CA SER A 201 -16.56 -19.03 -6.89
C SER A 201 -16.26 -20.30 -7.67
N SER A 202 -16.89 -21.40 -7.27
CA SER A 202 -16.80 -22.70 -7.97
C SER A 202 -17.45 -22.68 -9.36
N TRP A 203 -18.22 -21.64 -9.70
CA TRP A 203 -18.82 -21.43 -11.02
C TRP A 203 -17.87 -20.82 -12.06
N ASN A 204 -16.59 -20.64 -11.71
CA ASN A 204 -15.57 -20.18 -12.66
C ASN A 204 -14.96 -21.35 -13.45
N PRO A 205 -14.72 -21.18 -14.76
CA PRO A 205 -14.99 -19.99 -15.57
C PRO A 205 -16.47 -19.85 -15.96
N PRO A 206 -16.98 -18.63 -16.21
CA PRO A 206 -18.38 -18.43 -16.60
C PRO A 206 -18.78 -19.23 -17.86
N PRO A 207 -20.03 -19.73 -17.93
CA PRO A 207 -20.52 -20.48 -19.09
C PRO A 207 -20.60 -19.58 -20.33
N GLY A 208 -20.59 -20.17 -21.53
CA GLY A 208 -20.47 -19.44 -22.80
C GLY A 208 -21.51 -18.32 -22.99
N HIS A 209 -22.78 -18.56 -22.66
CA HIS A 209 -23.83 -17.55 -22.78
C HIS A 209 -23.60 -16.34 -21.84
N ARG A 210 -23.03 -16.56 -20.65
CA ARG A 210 -22.69 -15.50 -19.70
C ARG A 210 -21.43 -14.74 -20.09
N LYS A 211 -20.43 -15.43 -20.64
CA LYS A 211 -19.25 -14.78 -21.24
C LYS A 211 -19.65 -13.83 -22.36
N LEU A 212 -20.61 -14.21 -23.21
CA LEU A 212 -21.15 -13.35 -24.26
C LEU A 212 -21.92 -12.14 -23.70
N ALA A 213 -22.51 -12.27 -22.51
CA ALA A 213 -23.14 -11.15 -21.80
C ALA A 213 -22.12 -10.23 -21.10
N GLY A 214 -20.83 -10.61 -21.05
CA GLY A 214 -19.76 -9.80 -20.46
C GLY A 214 -19.29 -10.27 -19.08
N ASP A 215 -19.71 -11.44 -18.60
CA ASP A 215 -19.25 -11.94 -17.30
C ASP A 215 -17.80 -12.46 -17.39
N LEU A 216 -16.91 -11.88 -16.58
CA LEU A 216 -15.49 -12.22 -16.53
C LEU A 216 -15.20 -13.27 -15.45
N LEU A 217 -15.66 -13.02 -14.23
CA LEU A 217 -15.38 -13.82 -13.03
C LEU A 217 -16.54 -13.75 -12.04
N TYR A 218 -16.72 -14.82 -11.27
CA TYR A 218 -17.59 -14.85 -10.09
C TYR A 218 -16.77 -14.92 -8.81
N ILE A 219 -17.11 -14.12 -7.82
CA ILE A 219 -16.39 -13.96 -6.56
C ILE A 219 -17.38 -14.16 -5.43
N ASP A 220 -17.02 -15.01 -4.48
CA ASP A 220 -17.81 -15.25 -3.28
C ASP A 220 -17.16 -14.47 -2.13
N VAL A 221 -17.96 -13.63 -1.46
CA VAL A 221 -17.53 -12.80 -0.33
C VAL A 221 -18.34 -13.19 0.90
N ILE A 222 -17.64 -13.52 1.99
CA ILE A 222 -18.25 -13.85 3.28
C ILE A 222 -17.99 -12.70 4.25
N THR A 223 -19.06 -12.05 4.71
CA THR A 223 -18.96 -10.95 5.67
C THR A 223 -18.68 -11.48 7.09
N LEU A 224 -18.38 -10.59 8.04
CA LEU A 224 -18.23 -10.98 9.44
C LEU A 224 -19.50 -11.64 10.03
N GLU A 225 -20.67 -11.29 9.49
CA GLU A 225 -21.99 -11.75 9.92
C GLU A 225 -22.37 -13.12 9.36
N ASP A 226 -21.45 -13.78 8.64
CA ASP A 226 -21.68 -15.04 7.90
C ASP A 226 -22.67 -14.90 6.73
N ASP A 227 -22.88 -13.67 6.23
CA ASP A 227 -23.65 -13.42 5.02
C ASP A 227 -22.79 -13.66 3.77
N HIS A 228 -23.35 -14.42 2.83
CA HIS A 228 -22.74 -14.76 1.55
C HIS A 228 -23.18 -13.77 0.47
N VAL A 229 -22.24 -13.00 -0.07
CA VAL A 229 -22.45 -12.04 -1.16
C VAL A 229 -21.73 -12.53 -2.41
N ASN A 230 -22.50 -12.73 -3.48
CA ASN A 230 -21.96 -13.15 -4.78
C ASN A 230 -21.72 -11.93 -5.65
N VAL A 231 -20.46 -11.70 -6.04
CA VAL A 231 -20.03 -10.57 -6.87
C VAL A 231 -19.64 -11.07 -8.26
N THR A 232 -20.15 -10.43 -9.30
CA THR A 232 -19.73 -10.67 -10.68
C THR A 232 -18.81 -9.56 -11.15
N SER A 233 -17.72 -9.93 -11.82
CA SER A 233 -16.84 -9.00 -12.53
C SER A 233 -17.24 -8.92 -14.00
N CYS A 234 -17.29 -7.70 -14.52
CA CYS A 234 -17.52 -7.37 -15.93
C CYS A 234 -16.47 -6.35 -16.41
N PRO A 235 -16.36 -6.08 -17.72
CA PRO A 235 -15.41 -5.10 -18.24
C PRO A 235 -15.56 -3.70 -17.65
N SER A 236 -16.76 -3.33 -17.20
CA SER A 236 -17.03 -2.03 -16.56
C SER A 236 -16.74 -2.01 -15.05
N GLY A 237 -16.48 -3.14 -14.40
CA GLY A 237 -16.19 -3.20 -12.96
C GLY A 237 -16.76 -4.44 -12.26
N PHE A 238 -17.26 -4.25 -11.03
CA PHE A 238 -17.77 -5.32 -10.17
C PHE A 238 -19.16 -4.96 -9.67
N PHE A 239 -20.08 -5.93 -9.64
CA PHE A 239 -21.44 -5.73 -9.15
C PHE A 239 -21.91 -6.91 -8.31
N ILE A 240 -22.79 -6.62 -7.35
CA ILE A 240 -23.40 -7.63 -6.48
C ILE A 240 -24.58 -8.26 -7.23
N ASN A 241 -24.58 -9.58 -7.32
CA ASN A 241 -25.75 -10.33 -7.79
C ASN A 241 -26.80 -10.32 -6.67
N ARG A 242 -28.03 -9.90 -7.00
CA ARG A 242 -29.20 -10.02 -6.13
C ARG A 242 -30.06 -11.19 -6.57
#